data_AF-A0A9N9K5J2-F1
#
_entry.id   AF-A0A9N9K5J2-F1
#
_cell.length_a   1.000
_cell.length_b   1.000
_cell.length_c   1.000
_cell.angle_alpha   90.00
_cell.angle_beta   90.00
_cell.angle_gamma   90.00
#
_symmetry.space_group_name_H-M   'P 1'
#
loop_
_entity.id
_entity.type
_entity.pdbx_description
1 polymer ?
#
loop_
_entity_poly.entity_id
_entity_poly.type
_entity_poly.pdbx_seq_one_letter_code
_entity_poly.pdbx_strand_id
1 'polypeptide(L)'
;LLPQDWKNICIDYGNLKTYIKSNITPNTLKLELSQMVWKPSNEDQSNFIQLVSTRLDSEIQRVSDFFINQTNSLINIYEKNEGVYSNEYDLADLLQSIIKLEKFVFLNYTGLVKILKKHDKCSGLNFSQAYLYRIASLPFVNSGKLSSLKKTLMEKL
;
A
#
# COMPACT_ATOMS: atom_id res chain seq x y z
N LEU A 1 1.39 14.30 -10.30
CA LEU A 1 0.55 14.28 -9.07
C LEU A 1 -0.61 13.31 -9.31
N LEU A 2 -1.07 12.57 -8.30
CA LEU A 2 -2.25 11.70 -8.45
C LEU A 2 -3.53 12.55 -8.58
N PRO A 3 -4.55 12.07 -9.32
CA PRO A 3 -5.87 12.69 -9.35
C PRO A 3 -6.46 12.85 -7.95
N GLN A 4 -7.25 13.90 -7.74
CA GLN A 4 -7.81 14.20 -6.42
C GLN A 4 -8.67 13.04 -5.88
N ASP A 5 -9.46 12.42 -6.76
CA ASP A 5 -10.35 11.30 -6.39
C ASP A 5 -9.57 10.07 -5.90
N TRP A 6 -8.36 9.86 -6.41
CA TRP A 6 -7.52 8.73 -6.01
C TRP A 6 -6.84 8.97 -4.65
N LYS A 7 -6.68 10.23 -4.24
CA LYS A 7 -6.08 10.56 -2.93
C LYS A 7 -6.97 10.09 -1.79
N ASN A 8 -8.28 10.15 -1.94
CA ASN A 8 -9.24 9.65 -0.96
C ASN A 8 -9.22 8.11 -0.85
N ILE A 9 -8.73 7.44 -1.89
CA ILE A 9 -8.59 5.99 -1.95
C ILE A 9 -7.26 5.53 -1.35
N CYS A 10 -6.24 6.39 -1.35
CA CYS A 10 -4.98 6.09 -0.69
C CYS A 10 -5.18 5.79 0.80
N ILE A 11 -4.20 5.07 1.35
CA ILE A 11 -4.12 4.76 2.77
C ILE A 11 -4.15 6.05 3.57
N ASP A 12 -5.01 6.10 4.58
CA ASP A 12 -5.11 7.23 5.50
C ASP A 12 -3.96 7.21 6.51
N TYR A 13 -2.78 7.61 6.02
CA TYR A 13 -1.57 7.72 6.80
C TYR A 13 -1.76 8.66 8.00
N GLY A 14 -2.54 9.73 7.85
CA GLY A 14 -2.80 10.71 8.90
C GLY A 14 -3.54 10.08 10.07
N ASN A 15 -4.65 9.40 9.78
CA ASN A 15 -5.43 8.72 10.80
C ASN A 15 -4.65 7.55 11.43
N LEU A 16 -3.96 6.73 10.63
CA LEU A 16 -3.13 5.63 11.18
C LEU A 16 -2.02 6.16 12.10
N LYS A 17 -1.38 7.27 11.74
CA LYS A 17 -0.37 7.91 12.58
C LYS A 17 -0.96 8.39 13.90
N THR A 18 -2.13 9.00 13.88
CA THR A 18 -2.85 9.43 15.08
C THR A 18 -3.23 8.22 15.93
N TYR A 19 -3.73 7.16 15.30
CA TYR A 19 -4.11 5.92 15.98
C TYR A 19 -2.94 5.27 16.74
N ILE A 20 -1.76 5.14 16.12
CA ILE A 20 -0.56 4.62 16.80
C ILE A 20 -0.16 5.51 17.98
N LYS A 21 -0.23 6.83 17.82
CA LYS A 21 0.08 7.77 18.90
C LYS A 21 -0.89 7.67 20.08
N SER A 22 -2.16 7.39 19.82
CA SER A 22 -3.18 7.33 20.88
C SER A 22 -3.24 5.97 21.58
N ASN A 23 -2.95 4.87 20.86
CA ASN A 23 -3.20 3.51 21.38
C ASN A 23 -1.92 2.73 21.72
N ILE A 24 -0.78 3.08 21.12
CA ILE A 24 0.48 2.34 21.34
C ILE A 24 1.43 3.16 22.18
N THR A 25 1.69 4.41 21.78
CA THR A 25 2.66 5.31 22.45
C THR A 25 2.42 5.42 23.97
N PRO A 26 1.19 5.56 24.51
CA PRO A 26 0.98 5.70 25.96
C PRO A 26 1.34 4.45 26.76
N ASN A 27 1.24 3.27 26.13
CA ASN A 27 1.50 1.97 26.76
C ASN A 27 2.97 1.54 26.62
N THR A 28 3.78 2.33 25.91
CA THR A 28 5.16 1.98 25.57
C THR A 28 6.18 3.06 25.94
N LEU A 29 5.74 4.30 26.17
CA LEU A 29 6.58 5.44 26.54
C LEU A 29 6.33 5.89 27.98
N LYS A 30 6.80 5.08 28.94
CA LYS A 30 7.45 5.58 30.15
C LYS A 30 8.48 4.55 30.59
N LEU A 31 9.77 4.83 30.38
CA LEU A 31 10.87 4.57 31.34
C LEU A 31 12.21 4.99 30.72
N GLU A 32 12.98 5.73 31.51
CA GLU A 32 14.36 6.14 31.27
C GLU A 32 15.24 4.95 30.85
N LEU A 33 16.17 5.17 29.92
CA LEU A 33 17.10 4.15 29.38
C LEU A 33 17.89 3.40 30.49
N SER A 34 18.06 4.01 31.65
CA SER A 34 18.74 3.44 32.83
C SER A 34 17.86 2.50 33.68
N GLN A 35 16.56 2.39 33.40
CA GLN A 35 15.59 1.60 34.17
C GLN A 35 14.88 0.51 33.32
N MET A 36 15.32 0.29 32.08
CA MET A 36 14.58 -0.51 31.12
C MET A 36 14.90 -2.01 31.22
N VAL A 37 14.03 -2.76 31.92
CA VAL A 37 13.73 -4.16 31.60
C VAL A 37 12.24 -4.25 31.27
N TRP A 38 11.80 -3.52 30.25
CA TRP A 38 10.45 -3.70 29.73
C TRP A 38 10.44 -4.94 28.82
N LYS A 39 9.87 -6.04 29.33
CA LYS A 39 9.53 -7.24 28.54
C LYS A 39 8.01 -7.28 28.45
N PRO A 40 7.38 -6.78 27.36
CA PRO A 40 5.94 -6.92 27.18
C PRO A 40 5.59 -8.40 27.22
N SER A 41 4.49 -8.75 27.90
CA SER A 41 4.01 -10.12 27.91
C SER A 41 3.63 -10.55 26.48
N ASN A 42 3.61 -11.86 26.20
CA ASN A 42 3.20 -12.36 24.89
C ASN A 42 1.79 -11.88 24.49
N GLU A 43 0.91 -11.64 25.48
CA GLU A 43 -0.45 -11.15 25.29
C GLU A 43 -0.46 -9.67 24.87
N ASP A 44 0.33 -8.80 25.51
CA ASP A 44 0.46 -7.39 25.14
C ASP A 44 1.02 -7.22 23.72
N GLN A 45 2.00 -8.05 23.36
CA GLN A 45 2.59 -8.04 22.01
C GLN A 45 1.56 -8.43 20.96
N SER A 46 0.79 -9.49 21.22
CA SER A 46 -0.29 -9.96 20.32
C SER A 46 -1.36 -8.89 20.16
N ASN A 47 -1.78 -8.25 21.26
CA ASN A 47 -2.79 -7.20 21.25
C ASN A 47 -2.34 -5.97 20.44
N PHE A 48 -1.11 -5.49 20.61
CA PHE A 48 -0.60 -4.36 19.83
C PHE A 48 -0.47 -4.67 18.34
N ILE A 49 0.00 -5.87 18.01
CA ILE A 49 0.05 -6.35 16.63
C ILE A 49 -1.35 -6.39 16.03
N GLN A 50 -2.32 -6.99 16.74
CA GLN A 50 -3.70 -7.12 16.25
C GLN A 50 -4.39 -5.77 16.03
N LEU A 51 -4.24 -4.83 16.97
CA LEU A 51 -4.85 -3.50 16.88
C LEU A 51 -4.44 -2.73 15.62
N VAL A 52 -3.19 -2.91 15.18
CA VAL A 52 -2.67 -2.24 13.98
C VAL A 52 -2.88 -3.08 12.72
N SER A 53 -2.70 -4.39 12.81
CA SER A 53 -2.84 -5.29 11.65
C SER A 53 -4.26 -5.27 11.10
N THR A 54 -5.30 -5.34 11.93
CA THR A 54 -6.70 -5.31 11.48
C THR A 54 -7.02 -4.02 10.71
N ARG A 55 -6.53 -2.88 11.21
CA ARG A 55 -6.76 -1.59 10.54
C ARG A 55 -5.98 -1.48 9.24
N LEU A 56 -4.72 -1.91 9.23
CA LEU A 56 -3.92 -1.93 8.01
C LEU A 56 -4.48 -2.90 6.97
N ASP A 57 -5.01 -4.05 7.39
CA ASP A 57 -5.62 -5.03 6.49
C ASP A 57 -6.85 -4.44 5.79
N SER A 58 -7.70 -3.71 6.52
CA SER A 58 -8.85 -3.01 5.91
C SER A 58 -8.42 -1.96 4.87
N GLU A 59 -7.36 -1.22 5.15
CA GLU A 59 -6.82 -0.21 4.23
C GLU A 59 -6.16 -0.84 3.00
N ILE A 60 -5.43 -1.93 3.19
CA ILE A 60 -4.79 -2.70 2.12
C ILE A 60 -5.85 -3.32 1.22
N GLN A 61 -6.91 -3.90 1.79
CA GLN A 61 -7.99 -4.48 1.02
C GLN A 61 -8.62 -3.43 0.10
N ARG A 62 -8.99 -2.28 0.65
CA ARG A 62 -9.58 -1.15 -0.10
C ARG A 62 -8.69 -0.69 -1.26
N VAL A 63 -7.40 -0.52 -1.01
CA VAL A 63 -6.42 -0.08 -2.01
C VAL A 63 -6.17 -1.16 -3.07
N SER A 64 -6.13 -2.43 -2.65
CA SER A 64 -5.96 -3.58 -3.55
C SER A 64 -7.16 -3.75 -4.47
N ASP A 65 -8.38 -3.64 -3.95
CA ASP A 65 -9.61 -3.75 -4.75
C ASP A 65 -9.68 -2.66 -5.81
N PHE A 66 -9.36 -1.41 -5.42
CA PHE A 66 -9.26 -0.32 -6.37
C PHE A 66 -8.22 -0.60 -7.46
N PHE A 67 -7.02 -1.04 -7.08
CA PHE A 67 -5.95 -1.35 -8.03
C PHE A 67 -6.35 -2.46 -9.02
N ILE A 68 -6.97 -3.54 -8.53
CA ILE A 68 -7.42 -4.67 -9.35
C ILE A 68 -8.50 -4.19 -10.33
N ASN A 69 -9.48 -3.42 -9.86
CA ASN A 69 -10.55 -2.88 -10.69
C ASN A 69 -10.00 -1.96 -11.79
N GLN A 70 -9.09 -1.05 -11.45
CA GLN A 70 -8.45 -0.18 -12.43
C GLN A 70 -7.61 -0.98 -13.44
N THR A 71 -6.86 -1.97 -12.98
CA THR A 71 -6.06 -2.85 -13.87
C THR A 71 -6.95 -3.58 -14.86
N ASN A 72 -8.03 -4.20 -14.38
CA ASN A 72 -8.98 -4.92 -15.24
C ASN A 72 -9.69 -3.97 -16.22
N SER A 73 -10.03 -2.75 -15.79
CA SER A 73 -10.60 -1.73 -16.67
C SER A 73 -9.65 -1.37 -17.81
N LEU A 74 -8.36 -1.14 -17.52
CA LEU A 74 -7.36 -0.82 -18.53
C LEU A 74 -7.15 -1.97 -19.52
N ILE A 75 -7.11 -3.22 -19.03
CA ILE A 75 -7.00 -4.42 -19.88
C ILE A 75 -8.23 -4.52 -20.79
N ASN A 76 -9.43 -4.40 -20.24
CA ASN A 76 -10.67 -4.47 -21.03
C ASN A 76 -10.75 -3.36 -22.09
N ILE A 77 -10.28 -2.15 -21.76
CA ILE A 77 -10.20 -1.04 -22.72
C ILE A 77 -9.24 -1.40 -23.85
N TYR A 78 -8.06 -1.93 -23.51
CA TYR A 78 -7.07 -2.35 -24.50
C TYR A 78 -7.62 -3.46 -25.41
N GLU A 79 -8.15 -4.54 -24.85
CA GLU A 79 -8.65 -5.71 -25.60
C GLU A 79 -9.82 -5.33 -26.52
N LYS A 80 -10.75 -4.47 -26.07
CA LYS A 80 -11.89 -4.04 -26.89
C LYS A 80 -11.50 -3.18 -28.10
N ASN A 81 -10.39 -2.47 -28.00
CA ASN A 81 -9.90 -1.57 -29.03
C ASN A 81 -8.66 -2.14 -29.75
N GLU A 82 -8.32 -3.40 -29.48
CA GLU A 82 -7.21 -4.09 -30.14
C GLU A 82 -7.50 -4.19 -31.65
N GLY A 83 -6.67 -3.51 -32.46
CA GLY A 83 -6.86 -3.39 -33.90
C GLY A 83 -7.60 -2.11 -34.37
N VAL A 84 -8.20 -1.35 -33.44
CA VAL A 84 -8.83 -0.04 -33.72
C VAL A 84 -7.94 1.13 -33.30
N TYR A 85 -6.99 0.91 -32.39
CA TYR A 85 -5.96 1.91 -32.07
C TYR A 85 -5.19 2.30 -33.34
N SER A 86 -5.61 3.41 -33.92
CA SER A 86 -5.22 3.85 -35.26
C SER A 86 -4.07 4.87 -35.20
N ASN A 87 -3.75 5.37 -34.01
CA ASN A 87 -2.72 6.37 -33.78
C ASN A 87 -1.96 6.13 -32.46
N GLU A 88 -0.73 6.62 -32.40
CA GLU A 88 0.16 6.54 -31.24
C GLU A 88 -0.41 7.26 -30.00
N TYR A 89 -1.28 8.26 -30.20
CA TYR A 89 -1.85 9.07 -29.11
C TYR A 89 -2.73 8.24 -28.18
N ASP A 90 -3.58 7.37 -28.73
CA ASP A 90 -4.48 6.53 -27.94
C ASP A 90 -3.70 5.51 -27.07
N LEU A 91 -2.60 4.96 -27.60
CA LEU A 91 -1.70 4.06 -26.87
C LEU A 91 -0.93 4.83 -25.77
N ALA A 92 -0.49 6.05 -26.07
CA ALA A 92 0.19 6.91 -25.12
C ALA A 92 -0.71 7.28 -23.92
N ASP A 93 -2.00 7.54 -24.14
CA ASP A 93 -2.95 7.85 -23.07
C ASP A 93 -3.22 6.65 -22.16
N LEU A 94 -3.28 5.45 -22.73
CA LEU A 94 -3.38 4.22 -21.95
C LEU A 94 -2.11 3.98 -21.12
N LEU A 95 -0.93 4.18 -21.71
CA LEU A 95 0.35 4.08 -21.01
C LEU A 95 0.45 5.12 -19.87
N GLN A 96 0.02 6.36 -20.09
CA GLN A 96 -0.06 7.38 -19.05
C GLN A 96 -0.97 6.94 -17.90
N SER A 97 -2.08 6.25 -18.20
CA SER A 97 -3.00 5.73 -17.19
C SER A 97 -2.36 4.62 -16.35
N ILE A 98 -1.58 3.74 -16.98
CA ILE A 98 -0.76 2.74 -16.26
C ILE A 98 0.25 3.43 -15.33
N ILE A 99 0.98 4.42 -15.82
CA ILE A 99 1.99 5.16 -15.02
C ILE A 99 1.33 5.86 -13.81
N LYS A 100 0.10 6.39 -13.97
CA LYS A 100 -0.66 6.94 -12.84
C LYS A 100 -0.95 5.86 -11.80
N LEU A 101 -1.34 4.66 -12.23
CA LEU A 101 -1.63 3.53 -11.34
C LEU A 101 -0.36 3.03 -10.62
N GLU A 102 0.80 2.99 -11.29
CA GLU A 102 2.10 2.69 -10.67
C GLU A 102 2.46 3.72 -9.59
N LYS A 103 2.24 5.01 -9.84
CA LYS A 103 2.44 6.07 -8.84
C LYS A 103 1.51 5.89 -7.63
N PHE A 104 0.28 5.43 -7.84
CA PHE A 104 -0.66 5.10 -6.78
C PHE A 104 -0.14 3.95 -5.91
N VAL A 105 0.34 2.86 -6.54
CA VAL A 105 0.95 1.73 -5.83
C VAL A 105 2.16 2.19 -5.00
N PHE A 106 3.08 2.94 -5.62
CA PHE A 106 4.29 3.41 -4.98
C PHE A 106 4.01 4.27 -3.74
N LEU A 107 3.05 5.21 -3.85
CA LEU A 107 2.69 6.10 -2.74
C LEU A 107 2.12 5.32 -1.56
N ASN A 108 1.18 4.41 -1.82
CA ASN A 108 0.54 3.59 -0.81
C ASN A 108 1.53 2.63 -0.14
N TYR A 109 2.38 1.95 -0.92
CA TYR A 109 3.42 1.07 -0.40
C TYR A 109 4.41 1.83 0.49
N THR A 110 4.83 3.02 0.07
CA THR A 110 5.69 3.90 0.90
C THR A 110 4.99 4.30 2.21
N GLY A 111 3.68 4.61 2.15
CA GLY A 111 2.85 4.88 3.32
C GLY A 111 2.83 3.71 4.31
N LEU A 112 2.65 2.48 3.81
CA LEU A 112 2.67 1.24 4.59
C LEU A 112 4.03 1.03 5.27
N VAL A 113 5.13 1.15 4.53
CA VAL A 113 6.48 1.01 5.09
C VAL A 113 6.69 2.03 6.22
N LYS A 114 6.27 3.28 6.02
CA LYS A 114 6.43 4.34 7.03
C LYS A 114 5.57 4.12 8.27
N ILE A 115 4.34 3.64 8.12
CA ILE A 115 3.47 3.41 9.27
C ILE A 115 3.90 2.18 10.07
N LEU A 116 4.36 1.12 9.41
CA LEU A 116 4.91 -0.07 10.06
C LEU A 116 6.21 0.24 10.82
N LYS A 117 7.13 1.01 10.21
CA LYS A 117 8.32 1.50 10.92
C LYS A 117 7.97 2.37 12.13
N LYS A 118 6.90 3.15 12.04
CA LYS A 118 6.41 3.96 13.16
C LYS A 118 5.85 3.07 14.28
N HIS A 119 5.06 2.05 13.93
CA HIS A 119 4.58 1.04 14.87
C HIS A 119 5.76 0.43 15.61
N ASP A 120 6.71 -0.16 14.90
CA ASP A 120 7.86 -0.87 15.49
C ASP A 120 8.68 0.05 16.41
N LYS A 121 8.93 1.30 15.99
CA LYS A 121 9.62 2.28 16.84
C LYS A 121 8.85 2.62 18.12
N CYS A 122 7.52 2.67 18.05
CA CYS A 122 6.68 3.00 19.20
C CYS A 122 6.47 1.80 20.11
N SER A 123 6.31 0.59 19.58
CA SER A 123 6.02 -0.62 20.36
C SER A 123 7.25 -1.41 20.79
N GLY A 124 8.42 -1.15 20.19
CA GLY A 124 9.62 -1.96 20.39
C GLY A 124 9.54 -3.35 19.73
N LEU A 125 8.50 -3.62 18.93
CA LEU A 125 8.29 -4.89 18.24
C LEU A 125 8.93 -4.87 16.85
N ASN A 126 9.29 -6.05 16.32
CA ASN A 126 9.78 -6.22 14.95
C ASN A 126 8.71 -6.88 14.07
N PHE A 127 7.54 -6.23 13.97
CA PHE A 127 6.39 -6.73 13.21
C PHE A 127 6.46 -6.36 11.74
N SER A 128 7.08 -5.22 11.42
CA SER A 128 7.05 -4.63 10.07
C SER A 128 7.60 -5.58 8.99
N GLN A 129 8.65 -6.34 9.28
CA GLN A 129 9.32 -7.18 8.30
C GLN A 129 8.40 -8.30 7.80
N ALA A 130 7.80 -9.07 8.72
CA ALA A 130 6.88 -10.15 8.37
C ALA A 130 5.64 -9.61 7.63
N TYR A 131 5.12 -8.47 8.07
CA TYR A 131 3.96 -7.84 7.45
C TYR A 131 4.25 -7.33 6.03
N LEU A 132 5.41 -6.70 5.82
CA LEU A 132 5.84 -6.24 4.49
C LEU A 132 6.08 -7.41 3.53
N TYR A 133 6.64 -8.53 4.02
CA TYR A 133 6.79 -9.73 3.21
C TYR A 133 5.44 -10.23 2.67
N ARG A 134 4.41 -10.25 3.53
CA ARG A 134 3.04 -10.60 3.11
C ARG A 134 2.46 -9.58 2.12
N ILE A 135 2.70 -8.29 2.29
CA ILE A 135 2.21 -7.27 1.36
C ILE A 135 2.87 -7.39 -0.01
N ALA A 136 4.16 -7.70 -0.06
CA ALA A 136 4.92 -7.79 -1.31
C ALA A 136 4.41 -8.87 -2.27
N SER A 137 3.73 -9.89 -1.77
CA SER A 137 3.11 -10.94 -2.58
C SER A 137 1.71 -10.59 -3.10
N LEU A 138 1.10 -9.50 -2.62
CA LEU A 138 -0.24 -9.12 -3.05
C LEU A 138 -0.25 -8.63 -4.51
N PRO A 139 -1.33 -8.88 -5.28
CA PRO A 139 -1.46 -8.39 -6.66
C PRO A 139 -1.32 -6.87 -6.80
N PHE A 140 -1.67 -6.14 -5.74
CA PHE A 140 -1.46 -4.70 -5.62
C PHE A 140 0.01 -4.27 -5.77
N VAL A 141 0.96 -5.06 -5.25
CA VAL A 141 2.41 -4.76 -5.32
C VAL A 141 3.07 -5.49 -6.48
N ASN A 142 2.68 -6.75 -6.70
CA ASN A 142 3.24 -7.60 -7.75
C ASN A 142 2.19 -7.96 -8.79
N SER A 143 1.91 -7.03 -9.70
CA SER A 143 0.94 -7.22 -10.77
C SER A 143 1.60 -7.66 -12.08
N GLY A 144 1.60 -8.96 -12.33
CA GLY A 144 2.03 -9.50 -13.62
C GLY A 144 1.19 -8.99 -14.78
N LYS A 145 -0.13 -8.88 -14.59
CA LYS A 145 -1.08 -8.41 -15.62
C LYS A 145 -0.79 -6.98 -16.08
N LEU A 146 -0.64 -6.04 -15.13
CA LEU A 146 -0.36 -4.64 -15.45
C LEU A 146 1.02 -4.49 -16.10
N SER A 147 2.01 -5.25 -15.61
CA SER A 147 3.37 -5.25 -16.17
C SER A 147 3.40 -5.74 -17.61
N SER A 148 2.70 -6.83 -17.91
CA SER A 148 2.57 -7.34 -19.28
C SER A 148 1.87 -6.35 -20.20
N LEU A 149 0.75 -5.75 -19.76
CA LEU A 149 0.05 -4.73 -20.56
C LEU A 149 0.98 -3.55 -20.87
N LYS A 150 1.68 -3.03 -19.86
CA LYS A 150 2.64 -1.93 -20.04
C LYS A 150 3.71 -2.28 -21.09
N LYS A 151 4.29 -3.49 -21.00
CA LYS A 151 5.30 -3.96 -21.95
C LYS A 151 4.74 -3.97 -23.37
N THR A 152 3.56 -4.56 -23.58
CA THR A 152 2.91 -4.60 -24.89
C THR A 152 2.66 -3.20 -25.45
N LEU A 153 2.23 -2.24 -24.64
CA LEU A 153 2.03 -0.86 -25.10
C LEU A 153 3.34 -0.18 -25.49
N MET A 154 4.41 -0.36 -24.71
CA MET A 154 5.72 0.21 -25.03
C MET A 154 6.35 -0.39 -26.29
N GLU A 155 6.01 -1.62 -26.65
CA GLU A 155 6.48 -2.27 -27.90
C GLU A 155 5.71 -1.80 -29.14
N LYS A 156 4.51 -1.22 -28.96
CA LYS A 156 3.62 -0.75 -30.04
C LYS A 156 3.68 0.76 -30.28
N LEU A 157 4.28 1.51 -29.36
CA LEU A 157 4.60 2.95 -29.47
C LEU A 157 5.97 3.13 -30.14
#